data_AF-A0A259U0Z9-F1
#
_entry.id   AF-A0A259U0Z9-F1
#
_cell.length_a   1.000
_cell.length_b   1.000
_cell.length_c   1.000
_cell.angle_alpha   90.00
_cell.angle_beta   90.00
_cell.angle_gamma   90.00
#
_symmetry.space_group_name_H-M   'P 1'
#
loop_
_entity.id
_entity.type
_entity.pdbx_description
1 polymer ?
#
loop_
_entity_poly.entity_id
_entity_poly.type
_entity_poly.pdbx_seq_one_letter_code
_entity_poly.pdbx_strand_id
1 'polypeptide(L)'
;MVATRIDFGALAPADPEREQQVDAARGYLAMLWKNGSSSQTQMFSVEQGRLLAYVELSREEAVDKQYASEWLLNELESVQEAFGAVPSWKILDDEPERFSEANWEGAGALILFTTALDTGSPLRRGDDGDSVAVFRLPVDQQARQDLQHWRAEYSAIDDVWLGCGDLEIPSYKQLVQPTSSLIDAGRTLARTVEGETTLPTYVYLMRYWGRRSEEEGRLCPSCGQEWFVGESDETWLGSFAFRCDLCRLISDLPSTTEDERHARLGE
;
A
#
# COMPACT_ATOMS: atom_id res chain seq x y z
N MET A 1 6.15 -8.26 -5.84
CA MET A 1 5.08 -9.23 -5.58
C MET A 1 5.37 -10.52 -6.33
N VAL A 2 4.86 -11.67 -5.85
CA VAL A 2 5.08 -13.01 -6.42
C VAL A 2 3.87 -13.47 -7.23
N ALA A 3 4.07 -13.73 -8.53
CA ALA A 3 3.01 -14.21 -9.41
C ALA A 3 2.54 -15.62 -8.99
N THR A 4 1.24 -15.75 -8.68
CA THR A 4 0.66 -16.96 -8.09
C THR A 4 -0.66 -17.32 -8.77
N ARG A 5 -0.83 -18.61 -9.06
CA ARG A 5 -2.09 -19.19 -9.50
C ARG A 5 -2.81 -19.84 -8.33
N ILE A 6 -4.09 -19.51 -8.17
CA ILE A 6 -5.01 -20.12 -7.23
C ILE A 6 -6.00 -20.98 -8.03
N ASP A 7 -6.15 -22.24 -7.63
CA ASP A 7 -7.13 -23.16 -8.19
C ASP A 7 -8.21 -23.45 -7.13
N PHE A 8 -9.42 -22.96 -7.40
CA PHE A 8 -10.56 -23.10 -6.49
C PHE A 8 -11.26 -24.45 -6.61
N GLY A 9 -11.17 -25.13 -7.76
CA GLY A 9 -11.87 -26.39 -8.00
C GLY A 9 -12.72 -26.41 -9.26
N ALA A 10 -13.48 -27.48 -9.41
CA ALA A 10 -14.43 -27.64 -10.51
C ALA A 10 -15.56 -26.62 -10.37
N LEU A 11 -15.85 -25.93 -11.47
CA LEU A 11 -16.94 -24.96 -11.55
C LEU A 11 -18.22 -25.69 -11.97
N ALA A 12 -19.32 -25.39 -11.29
CA ALA A 12 -20.62 -25.94 -11.62
C ALA A 12 -21.03 -25.57 -13.07
N PRO A 13 -21.73 -26.47 -13.78
CA PRO A 13 -22.01 -26.29 -15.20
C PRO A 13 -23.05 -25.19 -15.47
N ALA A 14 -23.90 -24.86 -14.48
CA ALA A 14 -24.98 -23.90 -14.60
C ALA A 14 -25.32 -23.25 -13.24
N ASP A 15 -26.12 -22.20 -13.29
CA ASP A 15 -26.58 -21.42 -12.14
C ASP A 15 -27.67 -22.18 -11.36
N PRO A 16 -27.86 -21.89 -10.05
CA PRO A 16 -27.24 -20.82 -9.25
C PRO A 16 -25.90 -21.20 -8.59
N GLU A 17 -25.54 -22.48 -8.58
CA GLU A 17 -24.34 -22.98 -7.88
C GLU A 17 -23.05 -22.36 -8.44
N ARG A 18 -23.00 -22.16 -9.76
CA ARG A 18 -21.88 -21.50 -10.43
C ARG A 18 -21.67 -20.06 -9.96
N GLU A 19 -22.74 -19.28 -9.82
CA GLU A 19 -22.65 -17.90 -9.31
C GLU A 19 -22.15 -17.89 -7.87
N GLN A 20 -22.69 -18.77 -7.02
CA GLN A 20 -22.24 -18.91 -5.63
C GLN A 20 -20.74 -19.21 -5.54
N GLN A 21 -20.23 -20.12 -6.38
CA GLN A 21 -18.81 -20.45 -6.46
C GLN A 21 -17.94 -19.26 -6.89
N VAL A 22 -18.37 -18.52 -7.90
CA VAL A 22 -17.64 -17.34 -8.36
C VAL A 22 -17.64 -16.24 -7.30
N ASP A 23 -18.75 -16.03 -6.59
CA ASP A 23 -18.85 -15.02 -5.55
C ASP A 23 -18.04 -15.38 -4.30
N ALA A 24 -18.03 -16.66 -3.88
CA ALA A 24 -17.15 -17.12 -2.82
C ALA A 24 -15.67 -16.91 -3.17
N ALA A 25 -15.27 -17.23 -4.41
CA ALA A 25 -13.91 -16.98 -4.88
C ALA A 25 -13.56 -15.48 -4.87
N ARG A 26 -14.47 -14.62 -5.32
CA ARG A 26 -14.29 -13.15 -5.27
C ARG A 26 -14.17 -12.62 -3.84
N GLY A 27 -15.01 -13.10 -2.92
CA GLY A 27 -14.96 -12.75 -1.51
C GLY A 27 -13.61 -13.07 -0.88
N TYR A 28 -13.13 -14.29 -1.13
CA TYR A 28 -11.80 -14.73 -0.67
C TYR A 28 -10.66 -13.87 -1.23
N LEU A 29 -10.62 -13.60 -2.54
CA LEU A 29 -9.56 -12.76 -3.11
C LEU A 29 -9.64 -11.31 -2.61
N ALA A 30 -10.84 -10.77 -2.41
CA ALA A 30 -11.02 -9.45 -1.82
C ALA A 30 -10.47 -9.40 -0.39
N MET A 31 -10.66 -10.47 0.41
CA MET A 31 -10.07 -10.55 1.74
C MET A 31 -8.56 -10.81 1.74
N LEU A 32 -8.00 -11.52 0.76
CA LEU A 32 -6.55 -11.61 0.59
C LEU A 32 -5.93 -10.23 0.39
N TRP A 33 -6.52 -9.42 -0.49
CA TRP A 33 -6.07 -8.05 -0.69
C TRP A 33 -6.19 -7.22 0.59
N LYS A 34 -7.36 -7.22 1.25
CA LYS A 34 -7.61 -6.46 2.49
C LYS A 34 -6.76 -6.90 3.68
N ASN A 35 -6.37 -8.17 3.74
CA ASN A 35 -5.44 -8.67 4.77
C ASN A 35 -4.00 -8.17 4.57
N GLY A 36 -3.68 -7.58 3.41
CA GLY A 36 -2.30 -7.22 3.10
C GLY A 36 -1.51 -8.34 2.43
N SER A 37 -2.17 -9.42 1.98
CA SER A 37 -1.52 -10.63 1.46
C SER A 37 -1.28 -10.59 -0.05
N SER A 38 -2.02 -9.77 -0.79
CA SER A 38 -1.92 -9.68 -2.25
C SER A 38 -2.08 -8.24 -2.77
N SER A 39 -1.72 -8.03 -4.03
CA SER A 39 -2.05 -6.82 -4.78
C SER A 39 -3.56 -6.75 -5.04
N GLN A 40 -4.04 -5.58 -5.48
CA GLN A 40 -5.42 -5.43 -5.96
C GLN A 40 -5.63 -6.10 -7.34
N THR A 41 -4.58 -6.27 -8.13
CA THR A 41 -4.63 -6.89 -9.45
C THR A 41 -4.92 -8.38 -9.34
N GLN A 42 -6.01 -8.81 -9.97
CA GLN A 42 -6.46 -10.19 -9.98
C GLN A 42 -7.16 -10.51 -11.30
N MET A 43 -6.98 -11.73 -11.79
CA MET A 43 -7.64 -12.19 -13.01
C MET A 43 -8.25 -13.57 -12.80
N PHE A 44 -9.53 -13.72 -13.15
CA PHE A 44 -10.18 -15.02 -13.20
C PHE A 44 -10.03 -15.67 -14.57
N SER A 45 -9.93 -17.00 -14.56
CA SER A 45 -9.95 -17.84 -15.77
C SER A 45 -10.74 -19.11 -15.50
N VAL A 46 -11.37 -19.67 -16.54
CA VAL A 46 -11.97 -21.01 -16.49
C VAL A 46 -11.20 -21.92 -17.43
N GLU A 47 -10.48 -22.88 -16.86
CA GLU A 47 -9.65 -23.81 -17.62
C GLU A 47 -10.13 -25.23 -17.36
N GLN A 48 -10.51 -25.94 -18.43
CA GLN A 48 -11.00 -27.33 -18.34
C GLN A 48 -12.15 -27.51 -17.32
N GLY A 49 -13.03 -26.50 -17.21
CA GLY A 49 -14.15 -26.52 -16.26
C GLY A 49 -13.77 -26.23 -14.81
N ARG A 50 -12.54 -25.76 -14.53
CA ARG A 50 -12.10 -25.34 -13.20
C ARG A 50 -12.02 -23.82 -13.11
N LEU A 51 -12.37 -23.26 -11.96
CA LEU A 51 -12.20 -21.83 -11.71
C LEU A 51 -10.79 -21.58 -11.15
N LEU A 52 -10.06 -20.72 -11.84
CA LEU A 52 -8.72 -20.30 -11.46
C LEU A 52 -8.69 -18.79 -11.25
N ALA A 53 -7.78 -18.35 -10.39
CA ALA A 53 -7.37 -16.95 -10.31
C ALA A 53 -5.86 -16.81 -10.43
N TYR A 54 -5.42 -15.70 -11.01
CA TYR A 54 -4.04 -15.26 -11.06
C TYR A 54 -3.93 -13.99 -10.23
N VAL A 55 -3.04 -14.01 -9.24
CA VAL A 55 -2.84 -12.92 -8.27
C VAL A 55 -1.35 -12.67 -8.07
N GLU A 56 -1.01 -11.48 -7.63
CA GLU A 56 0.33 -11.18 -7.11
C GLU A 56 0.27 -11.23 -5.58
N LEU A 57 0.99 -12.18 -4.96
CA LEU A 57 1.11 -12.26 -3.51
C LEU A 57 2.24 -11.37 -3.00
N SER A 58 2.09 -10.83 -1.80
CA SER A 58 3.16 -10.09 -1.13
C SER A 58 4.39 -10.95 -0.87
N ARG A 59 4.15 -12.20 -0.47
CA ARG A 59 5.15 -13.24 -0.18
C ARG A 59 4.52 -14.62 -0.38
N GLU A 60 5.32 -15.67 -0.48
CA GLU A 60 4.83 -17.04 -0.68
C GLU A 60 3.90 -17.51 0.44
N GLU A 61 4.31 -17.24 1.68
CA GLU A 61 3.62 -17.58 2.91
C GLU A 61 2.41 -16.68 3.22
N ALA A 62 2.07 -15.70 2.36
CA ALA A 62 0.98 -14.75 2.61
C ALA A 62 -0.41 -15.40 2.72
N VAL A 63 -0.52 -16.66 2.29
CA VAL A 63 -1.72 -17.51 2.37
C VAL A 63 -1.73 -18.47 3.56
N ASP A 64 -0.65 -18.51 4.36
CA ASP A 64 -0.58 -19.38 5.53
C ASP A 64 -1.57 -18.94 6.60
N LYS A 65 -2.22 -19.91 7.25
CA LYS A 65 -3.24 -19.66 8.28
C LYS A 65 -2.75 -18.81 9.45
N GLN A 66 -1.46 -18.86 9.78
CA GLN A 66 -0.88 -18.05 10.86
C GLN A 66 -0.89 -16.54 10.57
N TYR A 67 -0.98 -16.16 9.29
CA TYR A 67 -1.03 -14.78 8.82
C TYR A 67 -2.42 -14.34 8.39
N ALA A 68 -3.37 -15.29 8.33
CA ALA A 68 -4.74 -15.01 7.96
C ALA A 68 -5.48 -14.30 9.09
N SER A 69 -6.18 -13.23 8.76
CA SER A 69 -7.13 -12.61 9.66
C SER A 69 -8.39 -13.46 9.84
N GLU A 70 -9.18 -13.17 10.86
CA GLU A 70 -10.46 -13.86 11.09
C GLU A 70 -11.40 -13.73 9.87
N TRP A 71 -11.51 -12.53 9.24
CA TRP A 71 -12.39 -12.44 8.07
C TRP A 71 -11.83 -13.17 6.84
N LEU A 72 -10.50 -13.28 6.69
CA LEU A 72 -9.92 -14.10 5.62
C LEU A 72 -10.19 -15.59 5.84
N LEU A 73 -10.12 -16.06 7.09
CA LEU A 73 -10.49 -17.42 7.44
C LEU A 73 -11.99 -17.69 7.18
N ASN A 74 -12.87 -16.75 7.49
CA ASN A 74 -14.30 -16.87 7.19
C ASN A 74 -14.57 -16.97 5.68
N GLU A 75 -13.90 -16.17 4.84
CA GLU A 75 -14.05 -16.31 3.38
C GLU A 75 -13.46 -17.61 2.85
N LEU A 76 -12.40 -18.13 3.48
CA LEU A 76 -11.86 -19.45 3.14
C LEU A 76 -12.87 -20.57 3.45
N GLU A 77 -13.64 -20.45 4.54
CA GLU A 77 -14.74 -21.35 4.85
C GLU A 77 -15.85 -21.26 3.79
N SER A 78 -16.25 -20.05 3.37
CA SER A 78 -17.20 -19.85 2.26
C SER A 78 -16.75 -20.53 0.95
N VAL A 79 -15.45 -20.45 0.63
CA VAL A 79 -14.88 -21.16 -0.52
C VAL A 79 -14.97 -22.68 -0.31
N GLN A 80 -14.63 -23.17 0.88
CA GLN A 80 -14.71 -24.59 1.18
C GLN A 80 -16.15 -25.13 1.08
N GLU A 81 -17.14 -24.36 1.50
CA GLU A 81 -18.56 -24.71 1.36
C GLU A 81 -18.99 -24.74 -0.12
N ALA A 82 -18.57 -23.77 -0.92
CA ALA A 82 -18.98 -23.66 -2.32
C ALA A 82 -18.29 -24.67 -3.26
N PHE A 83 -17.03 -25.04 -2.98
CA PHE A 83 -16.23 -25.94 -3.82
C PHE A 83 -16.04 -27.34 -3.22
N GLY A 84 -16.42 -27.55 -1.97
CA GLY A 84 -16.20 -28.80 -1.23
C GLY A 84 -14.73 -29.04 -0.83
N ALA A 85 -13.85 -28.08 -1.07
CA ALA A 85 -12.42 -28.15 -0.76
C ALA A 85 -11.84 -26.73 -0.59
N VAL A 86 -10.74 -26.63 0.17
CA VAL A 86 -9.93 -25.42 0.17
C VAL A 86 -9.22 -25.26 -1.18
N PRO A 87 -8.98 -24.01 -1.65
CA PRO A 87 -8.25 -23.78 -2.88
C PRO A 87 -6.80 -24.27 -2.75
N SER A 88 -6.14 -24.48 -3.89
CA SER A 88 -4.71 -24.81 -3.95
C SER A 88 -3.93 -23.72 -4.66
N TRP A 89 -2.67 -23.53 -4.30
CA TRP A 89 -1.83 -22.45 -4.82
C TRP A 89 -0.60 -23.00 -5.53
N LYS A 90 -0.16 -22.29 -6.56
CA LYS A 90 1.09 -22.55 -7.27
C LYS A 90 1.77 -21.24 -7.60
N ILE A 91 3.00 -21.07 -7.11
CA ILE A 91 3.89 -19.99 -7.52
C ILE A 91 4.30 -20.22 -8.98
N LEU A 92 4.21 -19.16 -9.78
CA LEU A 92 4.54 -19.16 -11.19
C LEU A 92 5.92 -18.56 -11.49
N ASP A 93 6.50 -17.87 -10.51
CA ASP A 93 7.81 -17.24 -10.60
C ASP A 93 8.94 -18.22 -10.27
N ASP A 94 10.05 -18.12 -11.00
CA ASP A 94 11.26 -18.90 -10.77
C ASP A 94 12.16 -18.23 -9.71
N GLU A 95 12.03 -16.92 -9.47
CA GLU A 95 12.78 -16.13 -8.47
C GLU A 95 11.87 -15.32 -7.51
N PRO A 96 10.95 -15.96 -6.79
CA PRO A 96 9.92 -15.29 -5.97
C PRO A 96 10.48 -14.42 -4.83
N GLU A 97 11.64 -14.78 -4.27
CA GLU A 97 12.30 -14.01 -3.20
C GLU A 97 12.69 -12.59 -3.67
N ARG A 98 13.09 -12.44 -4.95
CA ARG A 98 13.51 -11.16 -5.52
C ARG A 98 12.41 -10.11 -5.48
N PHE A 99 11.17 -10.55 -5.57
CA PHE A 99 9.99 -9.69 -5.63
C PHE A 99 9.19 -9.73 -4.33
N SER A 100 9.64 -10.46 -3.31
CA SER A 100 8.93 -10.56 -2.05
C SER A 100 9.07 -9.27 -1.25
N GLU A 101 7.99 -8.87 -0.59
CA GLU A 101 8.02 -7.74 0.33
C GLU A 101 8.81 -8.09 1.59
N ALA A 102 9.62 -7.15 2.07
CA ALA A 102 10.45 -7.29 3.25
C ALA A 102 9.63 -7.43 4.54
N ASN A 103 10.33 -7.79 5.62
CA ASN A 103 9.78 -7.74 6.97
C ASN A 103 9.98 -6.34 7.56
N TRP A 104 9.10 -5.93 8.47
CA TRP A 104 9.25 -4.66 9.20
C TRP A 104 10.27 -4.78 10.35
N GLU A 105 10.43 -5.99 10.91
CA GLU A 105 11.32 -6.22 12.05
C GLU A 105 12.76 -5.81 11.73
N GLY A 106 13.39 -5.17 12.73
CA GLY A 106 14.75 -4.67 12.61
C GLY A 106 14.91 -3.40 11.77
N ALA A 107 13.82 -2.78 11.30
CA ALA A 107 13.90 -1.48 10.66
C ALA A 107 14.14 -0.34 11.66
N GLY A 108 14.89 0.70 11.27
CA GLY A 108 15.08 1.89 12.11
C GLY A 108 13.85 2.80 12.16
N ALA A 109 13.07 2.81 11.08
CA ALA A 109 11.81 3.54 10.92
C ALA A 109 10.97 2.89 9.83
N LEU A 110 9.71 3.30 9.72
CA LEU A 110 8.82 2.95 8.62
C LEU A 110 8.34 4.23 7.92
N ILE A 111 8.03 4.10 6.64
CA ILE A 111 7.53 5.19 5.80
C ILE A 111 6.28 4.70 5.08
N LEU A 112 5.17 5.39 5.29
CA LEU A 112 3.92 5.20 4.58
C LEU A 112 3.95 6.04 3.30
N PHE A 113 4.22 5.38 2.18
CA PHE A 113 4.37 5.97 0.86
C PHE A 113 4.12 4.95 -0.26
N THR A 114 3.37 5.36 -1.27
CA THR A 114 3.11 4.62 -2.51
C THR A 114 3.00 5.61 -3.66
N THR A 115 2.97 5.11 -4.89
CA THR A 115 2.69 5.88 -6.11
C THR A 115 1.64 5.18 -6.95
N ALA A 116 1.13 5.84 -8.00
CA ALA A 116 0.27 5.25 -9.02
C ALA A 116 0.88 4.02 -9.70
N LEU A 117 2.20 3.86 -9.65
CA LEU A 117 2.94 2.78 -10.30
C LEU A 117 3.19 1.58 -9.38
N ASP A 118 2.95 1.72 -8.08
CA ASP A 118 3.26 0.68 -7.09
C ASP A 118 2.12 -0.36 -6.98
N THR A 119 2.47 -1.65 -7.11
CA THR A 119 1.52 -2.77 -6.97
C THR A 119 1.54 -3.45 -5.59
N GLY A 120 2.54 -3.14 -4.76
CA GLY A 120 2.75 -3.71 -3.42
C GLY A 120 2.24 -2.86 -2.26
N SER A 121 2.69 -3.17 -1.06
CA SER A 121 2.35 -2.51 0.20
C SER A 121 2.74 -1.02 0.22
N PRO A 122 1.92 -0.17 0.87
CA PRO A 122 2.24 1.25 1.05
C PRO A 122 3.28 1.52 2.13
N LEU A 123 3.73 0.51 2.88
CA LEU A 123 4.74 0.69 3.92
C LEU A 123 6.11 0.29 3.38
N ARG A 124 7.12 1.10 3.69
CA ARG A 124 8.50 0.90 3.29
C ARG A 124 9.41 1.02 4.50
N ARG A 125 10.50 0.25 4.51
CA ARG A 125 11.54 0.37 5.54
C ARG A 125 12.27 1.69 5.35
N GLY A 126 12.52 2.41 6.45
CA GLY A 126 13.32 3.63 6.42
C GLY A 126 14.80 3.39 6.14
N ASP A 127 15.30 2.16 6.28
CA ASP A 127 16.73 1.88 6.07
C ASP A 127 17.09 1.83 4.58
N ASP A 128 16.31 1.09 3.79
CA ASP A 128 16.62 0.70 2.41
C ASP A 128 15.51 1.01 1.40
N GLY A 129 14.31 1.36 1.88
CA GLY A 129 13.15 1.65 1.03
C GLY A 129 12.37 0.43 0.56
N ASP A 130 12.72 -0.77 1.02
CA ASP A 130 12.02 -2.00 0.67
C ASP A 130 10.59 -1.99 1.20
N SER A 131 9.65 -2.41 0.34
CA SER A 131 8.24 -2.51 0.70
C SER A 131 8.02 -3.60 1.74
N VAL A 132 7.16 -3.35 2.73
CA VAL A 132 6.93 -4.17 3.92
C VAL A 132 5.59 -4.89 3.82
N ALA A 133 5.58 -6.20 4.00
CA ALA A 133 4.34 -6.98 3.91
C ALA A 133 3.34 -6.63 5.02
N VAL A 134 2.18 -6.03 4.66
CA VAL A 134 1.15 -5.57 5.62
C VAL A 134 0.61 -6.71 6.48
N PHE A 135 0.44 -7.92 5.92
CA PHE A 135 -0.08 -9.07 6.66
C PHE A 135 0.82 -9.51 7.83
N ARG A 136 2.09 -9.10 7.84
CA ARG A 136 3.06 -9.39 8.91
C ARG A 136 3.09 -8.32 10.00
N LEU A 137 2.38 -7.21 9.82
CA LEU A 137 2.32 -6.17 10.84
C LEU A 137 1.52 -6.68 12.05
N PRO A 138 1.94 -6.32 13.27
CA PRO A 138 1.24 -6.66 14.51
C PRO A 138 0.00 -5.77 14.74
N VAL A 139 -0.66 -5.31 13.66
CA VAL A 139 -1.87 -4.50 13.73
C VAL A 139 -3.11 -5.37 13.54
N ASP A 140 -4.25 -4.90 14.05
CA ASP A 140 -5.52 -5.58 13.88
C ASP A 140 -5.98 -5.63 12.41
N GLN A 141 -7.02 -6.41 12.18
CA GLN A 141 -7.56 -6.61 10.84
C GLN A 141 -8.10 -5.31 10.20
N GLN A 142 -8.70 -4.43 10.99
CA GLN A 142 -9.26 -3.18 10.47
C GLN A 142 -8.14 -2.27 9.98
N ALA A 143 -7.05 -2.16 10.74
CA ALA A 143 -5.86 -1.39 10.36
C ALA A 143 -5.19 -1.93 9.08
N ARG A 144 -5.10 -3.26 8.90
CA ARG A 144 -4.60 -3.85 7.64
C ARG A 144 -5.47 -3.45 6.45
N GLN A 145 -6.79 -3.55 6.62
CA GLN A 145 -7.73 -3.14 5.60
C GLN A 145 -7.60 -1.65 5.29
N ASP A 146 -7.51 -0.80 6.30
CA ASP A 146 -7.43 0.65 6.14
C ASP A 146 -6.11 1.07 5.46
N LEU A 147 -4.98 0.40 5.76
CA LEU A 147 -3.72 0.58 5.03
C LEU A 147 -3.88 0.28 3.53
N GLN A 148 -4.59 -0.80 3.18
CA GLN A 148 -4.81 -1.17 1.79
C GLN A 148 -5.77 -0.23 1.07
N HIS A 149 -6.79 0.28 1.76
CA HIS A 149 -7.68 1.31 1.21
C HIS A 149 -6.94 2.63 1.02
N TRP A 150 -6.17 3.06 2.01
CA TRP A 150 -5.34 4.27 1.92
C TRP A 150 -4.39 4.19 0.73
N ARG A 151 -3.73 3.04 0.55
CA ARG A 151 -2.88 2.79 -0.63
C ARG A 151 -3.65 2.96 -1.93
N ALA A 152 -4.81 2.31 -2.05
CA ALA A 152 -5.62 2.36 -3.27
C ALA A 152 -6.11 3.79 -3.57
N GLU A 153 -6.53 4.52 -2.54
CA GLU A 153 -6.95 5.91 -2.66
C GLU A 153 -5.78 6.82 -3.05
N TYR A 154 -4.62 6.69 -2.41
CA TYR A 154 -3.41 7.43 -2.79
C TYR A 154 -3.06 7.18 -4.25
N SER A 155 -2.97 5.91 -4.65
CA SER A 155 -2.57 5.52 -6.00
C SER A 155 -3.54 6.04 -7.06
N ALA A 156 -4.85 6.02 -6.77
CA ALA A 156 -5.87 6.57 -7.66
C ALA A 156 -5.78 8.10 -7.78
N ILE A 157 -5.54 8.80 -6.66
CA ILE A 157 -5.36 10.26 -6.65
C ILE A 157 -4.10 10.64 -7.44
N ASP A 158 -3.01 9.91 -7.24
CA ASP A 158 -1.74 10.09 -7.95
C ASP A 158 -1.90 9.84 -9.47
N ASP A 159 -2.62 8.79 -9.85
CA ASP A 159 -2.94 8.51 -11.26
C ASP A 159 -3.78 9.63 -11.91
N VAL A 160 -4.79 10.14 -11.19
CA VAL A 160 -5.57 11.29 -11.65
C VAL A 160 -4.71 12.55 -11.76
N TRP A 161 -3.77 12.77 -10.84
CA TRP A 161 -2.84 13.89 -10.93
C TRP A 161 -1.95 13.77 -12.19
N LEU A 162 -1.41 12.59 -12.48
CA LEU A 162 -0.55 12.35 -13.64
C LEU A 162 -1.30 12.36 -14.98
N GLY A 163 -2.56 11.92 -14.99
CA GLY A 163 -3.29 11.59 -16.22
C GLY A 163 -4.48 12.51 -16.56
N CYS A 164 -4.96 13.33 -15.64
CA CYS A 164 -6.20 14.10 -15.83
C CYS A 164 -6.00 15.60 -15.62
N GLY A 165 -5.80 16.35 -16.72
CA GLY A 165 -5.53 17.80 -16.65
C GLY A 165 -6.58 18.62 -15.90
N ASP A 166 -7.87 18.29 -16.02
CA ASP A 166 -8.94 19.02 -15.31
C ASP A 166 -8.92 18.77 -13.79
N LEU A 167 -8.38 17.62 -13.36
CA LEU A 167 -8.31 17.20 -11.96
C LEU A 167 -6.89 17.23 -11.37
N GLU A 168 -5.89 17.63 -12.16
CA GLU A 168 -4.48 17.69 -11.76
C GLU A 168 -4.30 18.44 -10.44
N ILE A 169 -4.79 19.68 -10.36
CA ILE A 169 -4.60 20.53 -9.17
C ILE A 169 -5.45 20.07 -7.96
N PRO A 170 -6.74 19.71 -8.10
CA PRO A 170 -7.50 19.09 -7.02
C PRO A 170 -6.84 17.83 -6.45
N SER A 171 -6.32 16.94 -7.29
CA SER A 171 -5.65 15.71 -6.86
C SER A 171 -4.31 15.99 -6.21
N TYR A 172 -3.48 16.87 -6.79
CA TYR A 172 -2.22 17.28 -6.19
C TYR A 172 -2.40 17.85 -4.78
N LYS A 173 -3.45 18.66 -4.54
CA LYS A 173 -3.77 19.17 -3.19
C LYS A 173 -3.97 18.06 -2.17
N GLN A 174 -4.56 16.92 -2.56
CA GLN A 174 -4.70 15.79 -1.64
C GLN A 174 -3.33 15.19 -1.27
N LEU A 175 -2.36 15.19 -2.17
CA LEU A 175 -1.03 14.61 -1.97
C LEU A 175 -0.07 15.51 -1.17
N VAL A 176 -0.28 16.83 -1.21
CA VAL A 176 0.68 17.80 -0.63
C VAL A 176 0.21 18.55 0.60
N GLN A 177 -1.10 18.58 0.88
CA GLN A 177 -1.61 19.31 2.03
C GLN A 177 -1.65 18.41 3.27
N PRO A 178 -1.01 18.78 4.39
CA PRO A 178 -1.03 17.96 5.61
C PRO A 178 -2.42 17.85 6.24
N THR A 179 -3.36 18.70 5.81
CA THR A 179 -4.76 18.71 6.23
C THR A 179 -5.70 18.07 5.21
N SER A 180 -5.19 17.48 4.13
CA SER A 180 -6.03 16.71 3.22
C SER A 180 -6.56 15.47 3.92
N SER A 181 -7.71 14.96 3.49
CA SER A 181 -8.27 13.73 4.04
C SER A 181 -7.30 12.55 3.87
N LEU A 182 -6.64 12.48 2.71
CA LEU A 182 -5.66 11.44 2.39
C LEU A 182 -4.47 11.45 3.36
N ILE A 183 -3.85 12.62 3.59
CA ILE A 183 -2.67 12.72 4.45
C ILE A 183 -3.06 12.58 5.93
N ASP A 184 -4.20 13.12 6.35
CA ASP A 184 -4.69 12.96 7.73
C ASP A 184 -5.01 11.49 8.07
N ALA A 185 -5.66 10.77 7.14
CA ALA A 185 -5.88 9.32 7.26
C ALA A 185 -4.55 8.56 7.32
N GLY A 186 -3.59 8.89 6.45
CA GLY A 186 -2.25 8.30 6.45
C GLY A 186 -1.51 8.51 7.77
N ARG A 187 -1.60 9.71 8.36
CA ARG A 187 -0.98 10.01 9.66
C ARG A 187 -1.64 9.26 10.81
N THR A 188 -2.95 9.06 10.74
CA THR A 188 -3.67 8.24 11.70
C THR A 188 -3.21 6.79 11.63
N LEU A 189 -3.09 6.24 10.42
CA LEU A 189 -2.56 4.89 10.20
C LEU A 189 -1.11 4.74 10.64
N ALA A 190 -0.26 5.71 10.33
CA ALA A 190 1.13 5.75 10.77
C ALA A 190 1.25 5.69 12.30
N ARG A 191 0.39 6.42 13.03
CA ARG A 191 0.34 6.33 14.50
C ARG A 191 -0.12 4.97 15.00
N THR A 192 -1.10 4.34 14.35
CA THR A 192 -1.52 2.97 14.68
C THR A 192 -0.38 1.98 14.51
N VAL A 193 0.32 2.04 13.37
CA VAL A 193 1.48 1.18 13.09
C VAL A 193 2.62 1.44 14.09
N GLU A 194 2.93 2.70 14.38
CA GLU A 194 3.95 3.08 15.36
C GLU A 194 3.59 2.58 16.78
N GLY A 195 2.31 2.62 17.16
CA GLY A 195 1.85 2.11 18.45
C GLY A 195 2.11 0.61 18.64
N GLU A 196 1.90 -0.19 17.59
CA GLU A 196 2.07 -1.64 17.64
C GLU A 196 3.51 -2.11 17.37
N THR A 197 4.24 -1.40 16.51
CA THR A 197 5.63 -1.77 16.14
C THR A 197 6.68 -1.08 16.99
N THR A 198 6.33 0.01 17.68
CA THR A 198 7.24 0.94 18.37
C THR A 198 8.25 1.66 17.45
N LEU A 199 8.12 1.50 16.13
CA LEU A 199 8.97 2.15 15.15
C LEU A 199 8.40 3.50 14.73
N PRO A 200 9.22 4.58 14.72
CA PRO A 200 8.83 5.84 14.11
C PRO A 200 8.26 5.61 12.71
N THR A 201 7.00 5.99 12.49
CA THR A 201 6.36 5.77 11.19
C THR A 201 6.00 7.12 10.58
N TYR A 202 6.61 7.45 9.45
CA TYR A 202 6.45 8.74 8.76
C TYR A 202 5.50 8.61 7.58
N VAL A 203 4.79 9.69 7.26
CA VAL A 203 4.00 9.81 6.02
C VAL A 203 4.75 10.71 5.06
N TYR A 204 4.91 10.27 3.82
CA TYR A 204 5.49 11.09 2.77
C TYR A 204 4.50 12.16 2.29
N LEU A 205 4.94 13.41 2.34
CA LEU A 205 4.22 14.56 1.80
C LEU A 205 4.86 14.95 0.48
N MET A 206 4.13 14.79 -0.62
CA MET A 206 4.68 15.04 -1.95
C MET A 206 5.06 16.51 -2.14
N ARG A 207 6.14 16.75 -2.89
CA ARG A 207 6.54 18.08 -3.35
C ARG A 207 6.99 18.04 -4.81
N TYR A 208 6.10 18.42 -5.71
CA TYR A 208 6.43 18.54 -7.14
C TYR A 208 6.83 19.96 -7.52
N TRP A 209 5.94 20.93 -7.30
CA TRP A 209 6.21 22.35 -7.58
C TRP A 209 6.80 23.05 -6.36
N GLY A 210 7.90 23.77 -6.55
CA GLY A 210 8.49 24.65 -5.55
C GLY A 210 8.96 25.99 -6.11
N ARG A 211 9.52 26.81 -5.22
CA ARG A 211 10.13 28.11 -5.56
C ARG A 211 11.56 27.93 -6.06
N ARG A 212 12.01 28.88 -6.87
CA ARG A 212 13.40 28.96 -7.37
C ARG A 212 14.43 29.26 -6.29
N SER A 213 14.00 29.78 -5.15
CA SER A 213 14.84 30.11 -4.02
C SER A 213 14.11 29.86 -2.71
N GLU A 214 14.87 29.70 -1.61
CA GLU A 214 14.36 29.63 -0.23
C GLU A 214 13.54 28.36 0.11
N GLU A 215 13.60 27.30 -0.71
CA GLU A 215 12.91 26.03 -0.40
C GLU A 215 13.42 25.39 0.91
N GLU A 216 14.72 25.45 1.18
CA GLU A 216 15.34 24.93 2.41
C GLU A 216 14.84 25.66 3.68
N GLY A 217 14.37 26.90 3.54
CA GLY A 217 13.82 27.70 4.63
C GLY A 217 12.35 27.43 4.94
N ARG A 218 11.71 26.49 4.23
CA ARG A 218 10.30 26.14 4.47
C ARG A 218 10.11 25.55 5.85
N LEU A 219 9.03 25.98 6.51
CA LEU A 219 8.59 25.41 7.77
C LEU A 219 7.72 24.19 7.52
N CYS A 220 7.61 23.31 8.52
CA CYS A 220 6.71 22.17 8.45
C CYS A 220 5.27 22.68 8.29
N PRO A 221 4.55 22.26 7.24
CA PRO A 221 3.22 22.80 6.94
C PRO A 221 2.16 22.38 7.97
N SER A 222 2.48 21.45 8.88
CA SER A 222 1.58 21.02 9.95
C SER A 222 1.80 21.77 11.27
N CYS A 223 3.03 22.09 11.66
CA CYS A 223 3.33 22.66 12.99
C CYS A 223 4.14 23.97 12.95
N GLY A 224 4.59 24.40 11.78
CA GLY A 224 5.38 25.62 11.59
C GLY A 224 6.80 25.57 12.16
N GLN A 225 7.31 24.40 12.55
CA GLN A 225 8.71 24.26 12.99
C GLN A 225 9.66 24.13 11.80
N GLU A 226 10.93 24.49 12.01
CA GLU A 226 11.99 24.12 11.07
C GLU A 226 12.06 22.60 10.94
N TRP A 227 12.20 22.11 9.72
CA TRP A 227 12.17 20.68 9.41
C TRP A 227 13.07 20.30 8.24
N PHE A 228 13.81 21.26 7.67
CA PHE A 228 14.87 20.93 6.72
C PHE A 228 16.03 20.28 7.47
N VAL A 229 16.38 19.08 7.04
CA VAL A 229 17.46 18.28 7.64
C VAL A 229 18.61 18.03 6.66
N GLY A 230 18.39 18.31 5.37
CA GLY A 230 19.31 17.93 4.30
C GLY A 230 19.44 16.41 4.17
N GLU A 231 20.34 15.95 3.30
CA GLU A 231 20.73 14.54 3.31
C GLU A 231 21.62 14.28 4.52
N SER A 232 21.20 13.34 5.38
CA SER A 232 21.76 13.19 6.73
C SER A 232 22.54 11.89 6.96
N ASP A 233 22.18 10.81 6.26
CA ASP A 233 22.86 9.52 6.34
C ASP A 233 22.59 8.65 5.09
N GLU A 234 23.20 7.46 5.03
CA GLU A 234 23.08 6.51 3.90
C GLU A 234 21.77 5.70 3.91
N THR A 235 20.84 5.96 4.84
CA THR A 235 19.53 5.30 4.86
C THR A 235 18.57 5.97 3.89
N TRP A 236 17.52 5.25 3.49
CA TRP A 236 16.48 5.83 2.65
C TRP A 236 15.69 6.94 3.36
N LEU A 237 15.48 6.85 4.67
CA LEU A 237 14.90 7.96 5.45
C LEU A 237 15.84 9.18 5.44
N GLY A 238 17.15 8.95 5.46
CA GLY A 238 18.18 9.98 5.42
C GLY A 238 18.28 10.73 4.10
N SER A 239 17.71 10.20 3.01
CA SER A 239 17.69 10.87 1.70
C SER A 239 16.61 11.94 1.56
N PHE A 240 15.62 11.99 2.46
CA PHE A 240 14.58 13.02 2.43
C PHE A 240 15.10 14.34 3.00
N ALA A 241 15.01 15.40 2.21
CA ALA A 241 15.51 16.72 2.58
C ALA A 241 14.77 17.35 3.78
N PHE A 242 13.50 16.97 4.00
CA PHE A 242 12.66 17.47 5.07
C PHE A 242 12.13 16.34 5.96
N ARG A 243 12.25 16.51 7.27
CA ARG A 243 11.74 15.58 8.28
C ARG A 243 11.24 16.33 9.51
N CYS A 244 9.99 16.08 9.87
CA CYS A 244 9.38 16.59 11.10
C CYS A 244 8.95 15.41 12.00
N ASP A 245 9.74 15.16 13.04
CA ASP A 245 9.50 14.07 13.98
C ASP A 245 8.22 14.27 14.81
N LEU A 246 7.88 15.52 15.13
CA LEU A 246 6.65 15.85 15.86
C LEU A 246 5.40 15.50 15.04
N CYS A 247 5.43 15.77 13.73
CA CYS A 247 4.27 15.57 12.87
C CYS A 247 4.25 14.21 12.18
N ARG A 248 5.36 13.46 12.23
CA ARG A 248 5.62 12.25 11.44
C ARG A 248 5.46 12.50 9.94
N LEU A 249 6.04 13.59 9.46
CA LEU A 249 6.03 13.97 8.05
C LEU A 249 7.45 14.01 7.50
N ILE A 250 7.61 13.52 6.28
CA ILE A 250 8.83 13.66 5.49
C ILE A 250 8.49 14.20 4.10
N SER A 251 9.43 14.86 3.44
CA SER A 251 9.26 15.40 2.09
C SER A 251 10.61 15.60 1.41
N ASP A 252 10.57 15.71 0.09
CA ASP A 252 11.74 16.01 -0.73
C ASP A 252 11.82 17.49 -1.09
N LEU A 253 12.97 17.88 -1.67
CA LEU A 253 13.05 19.08 -2.47
C LEU A 253 12.10 18.98 -3.68
N PRO A 254 11.58 20.11 -4.18
CA PRO A 254 10.65 20.08 -5.30
C PRO A 254 11.26 19.46 -6.56
N SER A 255 10.47 18.64 -7.24
CA SER A 255 10.85 18.07 -8.54
C SER A 255 11.03 19.14 -9.63
N THR A 256 10.34 20.29 -9.52
CA THR A 256 10.48 21.41 -10.46
C THR A 256 10.27 22.78 -9.78
N THR A 257 11.01 23.78 -10.26
CA THR A 257 10.91 25.19 -9.86
C THR A 257 10.62 26.11 -11.05
N GLU A 258 10.25 25.54 -12.21
CA GLU A 258 10.02 26.32 -13.43
C GLU A 258 8.73 27.14 -13.34
N ASP A 259 7.70 26.55 -12.72
CA ASP A 259 6.38 27.13 -12.49
C ASP A 259 6.04 27.22 -11.00
N GLU A 260 6.19 28.43 -10.44
CA GLU A 260 5.95 28.69 -9.01
C GLU A 260 4.46 28.89 -8.67
N ARG A 261 3.54 28.92 -9.65
CA ARG A 261 2.11 29.19 -9.41
C ARG A 261 1.50 28.21 -8.41
N HIS A 262 2.02 27.00 -8.38
CA HIS A 262 1.57 25.91 -7.52
C HIS A 262 2.50 25.64 -6.33
N ALA A 263 3.63 26.37 -6.20
CA ALA A 263 4.59 26.18 -5.10
C ALA A 263 3.97 26.40 -3.71
N ARG A 264 2.97 27.28 -3.61
CA ARG A 264 2.22 27.55 -2.37
C ARG A 264 1.37 26.38 -1.86
N LEU A 265 1.20 25.32 -2.65
CA LEU A 265 0.43 24.15 -2.24
C LEU A 265 1.33 23.25 -1.38
N GLY A 266 0.86 22.93 -0.17
CA GLY A 266 1.61 22.12 0.79
C GLY A 266 2.62 22.91 1.64
N GLU A 267 2.34 24.21 1.85
CA GLU A 267 3.07 25.11 2.74
C GLU A 267 2.25 25.48 3.96
#